data_AF-A0A0G0J469-F1
#
_entry.id   AF-A0A0G0J469-F1
#
_cell.length_a   1.000
_cell.length_b   1.000
_cell.length_c   1.000
_cell.angle_alpha   90.00
_cell.angle_beta   90.00
_cell.angle_gamma   90.00
#
_symmetry.space_group_name_H-M   'P 1'
#
loop_
_entity.id
_entity.type
_entity.pdbx_description
1 polymer ?
#
loop_
_entity_poly.entity_id
_entity_poly.type
_entity_poly.pdbx_seq_one_letter_code
_entity_poly.pdbx_strand_id
1 'polypeptide(L)'
;MKSFHELFKTILSGDRESSRLAAREVRKLLHSSHAGKYDEIKSIINGASEQYRKITDDFRQENFVMAVSVMYFLHDRENEPDFLFPWLFHLLKHPNGYIRHASVRMLDHELGPLTVHLRCPDLNYSYKFSRVDADHILADMFIVLVDMAHDFWKPIYKKYKYISSLPSGPYKSIQMVLSELEEDCGEQFMIKLHQKFGMKK
;
A
#
# COMPACT_ATOMS: atom_id res chain seq x y z
N MET A 1 2.99 -7.00 29.00
CA MET A 1 2.53 -6.22 27.82
C MET A 1 2.52 -7.18 26.64
N LYS A 2 1.46 -7.26 25.85
CA LYS A 2 1.45 -8.19 24.70
C LYS A 2 2.45 -7.75 23.62
N SER A 3 3.16 -8.68 23.00
CA SER A 3 4.04 -8.39 21.85
C SER A 3 3.26 -8.28 20.54
N PHE A 4 3.88 -7.77 19.47
CA PHE A 4 3.23 -7.77 18.16
C PHE A 4 3.00 -9.20 17.67
N HIS A 5 3.95 -10.11 17.90
CA HIS A 5 3.80 -11.52 17.58
C HIS A 5 2.61 -12.18 18.28
N GLU A 6 2.39 -11.89 19.56
CA GLU A 6 1.24 -12.43 20.30
C GLU A 6 -0.09 -11.93 19.75
N LEU A 7 -0.15 -10.64 19.37
CA LEU A 7 -1.33 -10.07 18.73
C LEU A 7 -1.58 -10.72 17.36
N PHE A 8 -0.56 -10.85 16.52
CA PHE A 8 -0.68 -11.48 15.20
C PHE A 8 -1.05 -12.97 15.29
N LYS A 9 -0.50 -13.70 16.27
CA LYS A 9 -0.94 -15.07 16.57
C LYS A 9 -2.44 -15.10 16.90
N THR A 10 -2.90 -14.17 17.74
CA THR A 10 -4.33 -14.06 18.09
C THR A 10 -5.21 -13.70 16.89
N ILE A 11 -4.74 -12.82 16.00
CA ILE A 11 -5.45 -12.46 14.76
C ILE A 11 -5.65 -13.70 13.88
N LEU A 12 -4.60 -14.52 13.74
CA LEU A 12 -4.57 -15.68 12.86
C LEU A 12 -5.32 -16.90 13.41
N SER A 13 -5.31 -17.14 14.72
CA SER A 13 -5.89 -18.36 15.32
C SER A 13 -7.12 -18.12 16.21
N GLY A 14 -7.38 -16.89 16.63
CA GLY A 14 -8.49 -16.57 17.53
C GLY A 14 -9.85 -16.69 16.85
N ASP A 15 -10.92 -16.72 17.66
CA ASP A 15 -12.29 -16.52 17.18
C ASP A 15 -12.45 -15.12 16.56
N ARG A 16 -13.63 -14.86 15.96
CA ARG A 16 -13.91 -13.58 15.29
C ARG A 16 -13.71 -12.37 16.18
N GLU A 17 -14.16 -12.42 17.43
CA GLU A 17 -14.08 -11.30 18.34
C GLU A 17 -12.66 -11.09 18.86
N SER A 18 -12.01 -12.18 19.28
CA SER A 18 -10.61 -12.18 19.70
C SER A 18 -9.67 -11.66 18.60
N SER A 19 -9.88 -12.09 17.35
CA SER A 19 -9.12 -11.64 16.17
C SER A 19 -9.32 -10.13 15.93
N ARG A 20 -10.57 -9.66 16.00
CA ARG A 20 -10.92 -8.25 15.82
C ARG A 20 -10.33 -7.37 16.91
N LEU A 21 -10.43 -7.78 18.17
CA LEU A 21 -9.86 -7.06 19.30
C LEU A 21 -8.33 -7.01 19.21
N ALA A 22 -7.69 -8.11 18.83
CA ALA A 22 -6.24 -8.15 18.63
C ALA A 22 -5.78 -7.19 17.52
N ALA A 23 -6.48 -7.13 16.38
CA ALA A 23 -6.18 -6.18 15.31
C ALA A 23 -6.30 -4.72 15.75
N ARG A 24 -7.30 -4.37 16.58
CA ARG A 24 -7.44 -3.02 17.16
C ARG A 24 -6.32 -2.72 18.16
N GLU A 25 -5.88 -3.73 18.91
CA GLU A 25 -4.84 -3.58 19.92
C GLU A 25 -3.46 -3.31 19.29
N VAL A 26 -3.19 -3.78 18.07
CA VAL A 26 -1.94 -3.48 17.33
C VAL A 26 -1.71 -1.97 17.24
N ARG A 27 -2.75 -1.19 16.93
CA ARG A 27 -2.64 0.29 16.88
C ARG A 27 -2.31 0.89 18.25
N LYS A 28 -2.96 0.42 19.32
CA LYS A 28 -2.70 0.92 20.68
C LYS A 28 -1.28 0.57 21.13
N LEU A 29 -0.83 -0.64 20.83
CA LEU A 29 0.51 -1.10 21.13
C LEU A 29 1.54 -0.24 20.39
N LEU A 30 1.30 0.06 19.12
CA LEU A 30 2.19 0.91 18.33
C LEU A 30 2.37 2.31 18.94
N HIS A 31 1.27 2.98 19.32
CA HIS A 31 1.34 4.33 19.90
C HIS A 31 1.94 4.37 21.31
N SER A 32 1.87 3.27 22.06
CA SER A 32 2.43 3.19 23.43
C SER A 32 3.85 2.63 23.48
N SER A 33 4.38 2.15 22.36
CA SER A 33 5.72 1.54 22.31
C SER A 33 6.79 2.61 22.17
N HIS A 34 7.82 2.52 23.02
CA HIS A 34 9.07 3.27 22.87
C HIS A 34 10.06 2.43 22.03
N ALA A 35 11.12 3.07 21.52
CA ALA A 35 12.10 2.47 20.61
C ALA A 35 12.56 1.06 21.03
N GLY A 36 12.47 0.08 20.13
CA GLY A 36 12.94 -1.30 20.39
C GLY A 36 12.12 -2.46 19.79
N LYS A 37 10.96 -2.20 19.18
CA LYS A 37 10.11 -3.25 18.56
C LYS A 37 10.19 -3.33 17.03
N TYR A 38 11.18 -2.66 16.44
CA TYR A 38 11.35 -2.57 14.99
C TYR A 38 11.61 -3.94 14.35
N ASP A 39 12.41 -4.79 14.99
CA ASP A 39 12.72 -6.12 14.46
C ASP A 39 11.48 -7.02 14.39
N GLU A 40 10.59 -6.94 15.39
CA GLU A 40 9.32 -7.69 15.36
C GLU A 40 8.41 -7.21 14.22
N ILE A 41 8.27 -5.89 14.07
CA ILE A 41 7.44 -5.30 13.02
C ILE A 41 7.99 -5.66 11.64
N LYS A 42 9.30 -5.55 11.44
CA LYS A 42 9.99 -5.92 10.20
C LYS A 42 9.74 -7.39 9.85
N SER A 43 9.90 -8.30 10.82
CA SER A 43 9.61 -9.73 10.62
C SER A 43 8.17 -9.98 10.15
N ILE A 44 7.19 -9.32 10.78
CA ILE A 44 5.78 -9.49 10.43
C ILE A 44 5.49 -8.95 9.02
N ILE A 45 6.00 -7.77 8.67
CA ILE A 45 5.76 -7.15 7.37
C ILE A 45 6.43 -7.96 6.25
N ASN A 46 7.67 -8.39 6.45
CA ASN A 46 8.39 -9.20 5.46
C ASN A 46 7.69 -10.54 5.17
N GLY A 47 7.03 -11.13 6.17
CA GLY A 47 6.23 -12.35 6.02
C GLY A 47 4.77 -12.12 5.60
N ALA A 48 4.32 -10.87 5.45
CA ALA A 48 2.89 -10.56 5.42
C ALA A 48 2.17 -11.16 4.20
N SER A 49 2.75 -11.03 3.01
CA SER A 49 2.19 -11.58 1.76
C SER A 49 1.98 -13.09 1.85
N GLU A 50 2.99 -13.81 2.33
CA GLU A 50 2.96 -15.27 2.44
C GLU A 50 2.01 -15.75 3.54
N GLN A 51 1.92 -15.03 4.66
CA GLN A 51 0.94 -15.34 5.70
C GLN A 51 -0.49 -15.05 5.24
N TYR A 52 -0.72 -13.94 4.54
CA TYR A 52 -2.04 -13.59 4.02
C TYR A 52 -2.63 -14.69 3.12
N ARG A 53 -1.81 -15.30 2.25
CA ARG A 53 -2.22 -16.40 1.36
C ARG A 53 -2.71 -17.65 2.10
N LYS A 54 -2.29 -17.84 3.36
CA LYS A 54 -2.69 -19.00 4.19
C LYS A 54 -4.00 -18.76 4.92
N ILE A 55 -4.51 -17.53 4.95
CA ILE A 55 -5.75 -17.17 5.63
C ILE A 55 -6.92 -17.46 4.69
N THR A 56 -7.82 -18.34 5.12
CA THR A 56 -9.01 -18.72 4.35
C THR A 56 -10.28 -17.97 4.75
N ASP A 57 -10.33 -17.41 5.97
CA ASP A 57 -11.51 -16.70 6.46
C ASP A 57 -11.47 -15.19 6.16
N ASP A 58 -12.52 -14.68 5.53
CA ASP A 58 -12.65 -13.27 5.14
C ASP A 58 -12.40 -12.29 6.29
N PHE A 59 -12.96 -12.57 7.48
CA PHE A 59 -12.80 -11.67 8.63
C PHE A 59 -11.37 -11.66 9.16
N ARG A 60 -10.65 -12.80 9.08
CA ARG A 60 -9.24 -12.87 9.50
C ARG A 60 -8.36 -12.17 8.48
N GLN A 61 -8.64 -12.31 7.19
CA GLN A 61 -7.96 -11.56 6.13
C GLN A 61 -8.10 -10.05 6.36
N GLU A 62 -9.32 -9.58 6.64
CA GLU A 62 -9.57 -8.16 6.94
C GLU A 62 -8.77 -7.70 8.16
N ASN A 63 -8.91 -8.40 9.29
CA ASN A 63 -8.22 -8.06 10.54
C ASN A 63 -6.69 -8.06 10.38
N PHE A 64 -6.15 -9.04 9.65
CA PHE A 64 -4.73 -9.17 9.37
C PHE A 64 -4.22 -7.98 8.55
N VAL A 65 -4.85 -7.68 7.40
CA VAL A 65 -4.44 -6.58 6.53
C VAL A 65 -4.57 -5.24 7.26
N MET A 66 -5.65 -5.05 8.02
CA MET A 66 -5.85 -3.83 8.81
C MET A 66 -4.75 -3.65 9.86
N ALA A 67 -4.36 -4.72 10.55
CA ALA A 67 -3.26 -4.70 11.51
C ALA A 67 -1.91 -4.40 10.85
N VAL A 68 -1.58 -5.05 9.73
CA VAL A 68 -0.35 -4.80 8.97
C VAL A 68 -0.29 -3.33 8.53
N SER A 69 -1.38 -2.80 7.98
CA SER A 69 -1.42 -1.43 7.45
C SER A 69 -1.08 -0.34 8.47
N VAL A 70 -1.33 -0.59 9.75
CA VAL A 70 -1.07 0.39 10.82
C VAL A 70 0.41 0.51 11.16
N MET A 71 1.19 -0.55 10.96
CA MET A 71 2.62 -0.57 11.24
C MET A 71 3.48 -0.62 9.97
N TYR A 72 2.84 -0.69 8.80
CA TYR A 72 3.48 -0.82 7.50
C TYR A 72 4.57 0.23 7.26
N PHE A 73 4.32 1.46 7.69
CA PHE A 73 5.26 2.58 7.53
C PHE A 73 6.60 2.39 8.27
N LEU A 74 6.73 1.39 9.14
CA LEU A 74 7.93 1.07 9.91
C LEU A 74 8.75 -0.09 9.33
N HIS A 75 8.41 -0.60 8.14
CA HIS A 75 9.24 -1.60 7.49
C HIS A 75 10.58 -1.03 7.01
N ASP A 76 11.51 -1.92 6.67
CA ASP A 76 12.81 -1.57 6.10
C ASP A 76 12.66 -1.14 4.63
N ARG A 77 12.30 0.13 4.44
CA ARG A 77 12.08 0.77 3.12
C ARG A 77 13.34 0.91 2.28
N GLU A 78 14.51 0.76 2.89
CA GLU A 78 15.76 1.20 2.26
C GLU A 78 16.36 0.14 1.33
N ASN A 79 16.12 -1.15 1.58
CA ASN A 79 16.76 -2.21 0.82
C ASN A 79 15.92 -2.72 -0.36
N GLU A 80 14.60 -2.82 -0.21
CA GLU A 80 13.68 -3.34 -1.25
C GLU A 80 12.33 -2.59 -1.15
N PRO A 81 12.20 -1.37 -1.69
CA PRO A 81 10.99 -0.55 -1.48
C PRO A 81 9.73 -1.07 -2.18
N ASP A 82 9.86 -1.97 -3.16
CA ASP A 82 8.75 -2.48 -3.99
C ASP A 82 8.37 -3.95 -3.71
N PHE A 83 9.05 -4.64 -2.78
CA PHE A 83 8.91 -6.10 -2.61
C PHE A 83 7.47 -6.56 -2.28
N LEU A 84 6.66 -5.69 -1.65
CA LEU A 84 5.25 -5.97 -1.34
C LEU A 84 4.28 -5.46 -2.39
N PHE A 85 4.71 -4.73 -3.42
CA PHE A 85 3.83 -4.18 -4.45
C PHE A 85 2.96 -5.25 -5.10
N PRO A 86 3.47 -6.44 -5.48
CA PRO A 86 2.61 -7.51 -6.02
C PRO A 86 1.47 -7.91 -5.08
N TRP A 87 1.74 -7.94 -3.76
CA TRP A 87 0.71 -8.21 -2.76
C TRP A 87 -0.27 -7.04 -2.61
N LEU A 88 0.22 -5.80 -2.56
CA LEU A 88 -0.63 -4.61 -2.47
C LEU A 88 -1.55 -4.49 -3.71
N PHE A 89 -1.04 -4.72 -4.91
CA PHE A 89 -1.84 -4.77 -6.13
C PHE A 89 -2.89 -5.89 -6.08
N HIS A 90 -2.58 -7.04 -5.49
CA HIS A 90 -3.56 -8.07 -5.23
C HIS A 90 -4.67 -7.58 -4.27
N LEU A 91 -4.32 -6.89 -3.19
CA LEU A 91 -5.27 -6.35 -2.21
C LEU A 91 -6.17 -5.24 -2.80
N LEU A 92 -5.68 -4.41 -3.73
CA LEU A 92 -6.49 -3.40 -4.43
C LEU A 92 -7.67 -3.99 -5.20
N LYS A 93 -7.55 -5.25 -5.64
CA LYS A 93 -8.58 -5.99 -6.38
C LYS A 93 -9.59 -6.69 -5.48
N HIS A 94 -9.36 -6.70 -4.17
CA HIS A 94 -10.13 -7.48 -3.22
C HIS A 94 -11.61 -7.01 -3.13
N PRO A 95 -12.61 -7.90 -2.98
CA PRO A 95 -14.02 -7.50 -2.86
C PRO A 95 -14.33 -6.70 -1.59
N ASN A 96 -13.63 -6.97 -0.48
CA ASN A 96 -13.75 -6.21 0.77
C ASN A 96 -13.12 -4.81 0.67
N GLY A 97 -13.92 -3.77 0.93
CA GLY A 97 -13.48 -2.37 0.86
C GLY A 97 -12.47 -1.96 1.94
N TYR A 98 -12.48 -2.58 3.12
CA TYR A 98 -11.50 -2.29 4.17
C TYR A 98 -10.10 -2.74 3.77
N ILE A 99 -9.99 -3.93 3.15
CA ILE A 99 -8.73 -4.46 2.61
C ILE A 99 -8.20 -3.53 1.50
N ARG A 100 -9.05 -3.14 0.55
CA ARG A 100 -8.64 -2.20 -0.51
C ARG A 100 -8.15 -0.89 0.07
N HIS A 101 -8.89 -0.31 1.01
CA HIS A 101 -8.53 0.97 1.61
C HIS A 101 -7.23 0.88 2.43
N ALA A 102 -6.99 -0.24 3.12
CA ALA A 102 -5.71 -0.50 3.77
C ALA A 102 -4.56 -0.58 2.76
N SER A 103 -4.77 -1.22 1.61
CA SER A 103 -3.78 -1.27 0.53
C SER A 103 -3.46 0.09 -0.06
N VAL A 104 -4.47 0.96 -0.26
CA VAL A 104 -4.25 2.33 -0.73
C VAL A 104 -3.31 3.08 0.22
N ARG A 105 -3.55 3.01 1.53
CA ARG A 105 -2.69 3.66 2.53
C ARG A 105 -1.26 3.10 2.56
N MET A 106 -1.11 1.79 2.38
CA MET A 106 0.22 1.17 2.34
C MET A 106 1.00 1.63 1.12
N LEU A 107 0.37 1.71 -0.06
CA LEU A 107 0.99 2.24 -1.28
C LEU A 107 1.35 3.73 -1.14
N ASP A 108 0.46 4.53 -0.55
CA ASP A 108 0.71 5.95 -0.25
C ASP A 108 1.97 6.15 0.61
N HIS A 109 2.19 5.28 1.60
CA HIS A 109 3.42 5.31 2.41
C HIS A 109 4.71 5.06 1.61
N GLU A 110 4.64 4.42 0.45
CA GLU A 110 5.79 4.13 -0.42
C GLU A 110 6.08 5.25 -1.40
N LEU A 111 5.04 6.00 -1.81
CA LEU A 111 5.20 7.11 -2.73
C LEU A 111 6.14 8.17 -2.17
N GLY A 112 5.97 8.54 -0.90
CA GLY A 112 6.78 9.59 -0.27
C GLY A 112 8.31 9.41 -0.47
N PRO A 113 8.90 8.28 -0.06
CA PRO A 113 10.31 7.97 -0.32
C PRO A 113 10.66 7.86 -1.81
N LEU A 114 9.79 7.25 -2.63
CA LEU A 114 10.06 7.04 -4.05
C LEU A 114 10.05 8.34 -4.86
N THR A 115 9.30 9.36 -4.45
CA THR A 115 9.11 10.61 -5.21
C THR A 115 9.89 11.79 -4.65
N VAL A 116 10.60 11.61 -3.54
CA VAL A 116 11.30 12.70 -2.85
C VAL A 116 12.32 13.43 -3.74
N HIS A 117 13.02 12.74 -4.64
CA HIS A 117 13.98 13.36 -5.56
C HIS A 117 13.30 14.16 -6.67
N LEU A 118 12.02 13.89 -6.95
CA LEU A 118 11.19 14.66 -7.87
C LEU A 118 10.64 15.90 -7.18
N ARG A 119 10.16 15.75 -5.95
CA ARG A 119 9.54 16.84 -5.16
C ARG A 119 10.56 17.82 -4.60
N CYS A 120 11.78 17.35 -4.30
CA CYS A 120 12.85 18.12 -3.68
C CYS A 120 14.20 17.88 -4.40
N PRO A 121 14.36 18.32 -5.66
CA PRO A 121 15.52 17.98 -6.50
C PRO A 121 16.86 18.52 -5.98
N ASP A 122 16.82 19.64 -5.25
CA ASP A 122 17.99 20.34 -4.70
C ASP A 122 18.52 19.72 -3.40
N LEU A 123 17.77 18.79 -2.81
CA LEU A 123 18.16 18.12 -1.57
C LEU A 123 18.88 16.80 -1.87
N ASN A 124 20.12 16.70 -1.38
CA ASN A 124 20.90 15.47 -1.42
C ASN A 124 20.50 14.59 -0.24
N TYR A 125 19.53 13.70 -0.47
CA TYR A 125 19.18 12.66 0.49
C TYR A 125 20.06 11.43 0.32
N SER A 126 20.51 10.84 1.43
CA SER A 126 21.21 9.55 1.41
C SER A 126 20.20 8.40 1.46
N TYR A 127 19.45 8.19 0.37
CA TYR A 127 18.69 6.94 0.22
C TYR A 127 19.61 5.81 -0.21
N LYS A 128 19.27 4.58 0.18
CA LYS A 128 20.01 3.39 -0.24
C LYS A 128 19.73 2.97 -1.69
N PHE A 129 18.57 3.35 -2.25
CA PHE A 129 18.25 3.13 -3.67
C PHE A 129 18.57 4.38 -4.50
N SER A 130 18.94 4.19 -5.77
CA SER A 130 19.30 5.29 -6.64
C SER A 130 18.07 6.01 -7.20
N ARG A 131 18.23 7.27 -7.65
CA ARG A 131 17.17 7.99 -8.38
C ARG A 131 16.66 7.22 -9.60
N VAL A 132 17.57 6.50 -10.27
CA VAL A 132 17.23 5.68 -11.43
C VAL A 132 16.34 4.52 -11.01
N ASP A 133 16.66 3.83 -9.91
CA ASP A 133 15.82 2.72 -9.41
C ASP A 133 14.44 3.23 -9.01
N ALA A 134 14.38 4.38 -8.32
CA ALA A 134 13.13 5.02 -7.96
C ALA A 134 12.24 5.33 -9.18
N ASP A 135 12.83 5.93 -10.22
CA ASP A 135 12.11 6.24 -11.46
C ASP A 135 11.60 4.98 -12.17
N HIS A 136 12.35 3.87 -12.13
CA HIS A 136 11.91 2.59 -12.67
C HIS A 136 10.73 2.02 -11.89
N ILE A 137 10.81 1.99 -10.56
CA ILE A 137 9.73 1.50 -9.70
C ILE A 137 8.45 2.32 -9.90
N LEU A 138 8.56 3.64 -9.96
CA LEU A 138 7.43 4.53 -10.21
C LEU A 138 6.79 4.28 -11.60
N ALA A 139 7.63 4.06 -12.63
CA ALA A 139 7.15 3.73 -13.96
C ALA A 139 6.41 2.39 -14.00
N ASP A 140 6.96 1.35 -13.37
CA ASP A 140 6.36 0.02 -13.32
C ASP A 140 5.05 0.04 -12.53
N MET A 141 5.02 0.74 -11.39
CA MET A 141 3.81 0.98 -10.60
C MET A 141 2.73 1.70 -11.42
N PHE A 142 3.09 2.74 -12.19
CA PHE A 142 2.16 3.45 -13.06
C PHE A 142 1.51 2.52 -14.09
N ILE A 143 2.32 1.73 -14.81
CA ILE A 143 1.82 0.80 -15.85
C ILE A 143 0.84 -0.20 -15.23
N VAL A 144 1.23 -0.85 -14.13
CA VAL A 144 0.38 -1.85 -13.48
C VAL A 144 -0.93 -1.24 -13.01
N LEU A 145 -0.90 -0.02 -12.46
CA LEU A 145 -2.11 0.67 -12.03
C LEU A 145 -3.01 1.10 -13.19
N VAL A 146 -2.44 1.55 -14.31
CA VAL A 146 -3.17 1.91 -15.54
C VAL A 146 -3.86 0.67 -16.11
N ASP A 147 -3.14 -0.45 -16.24
CA ASP A 147 -3.68 -1.71 -16.74
C ASP A 147 -4.83 -2.19 -15.84
N MET A 148 -4.64 -2.19 -14.52
CA MET A 148 -5.72 -2.52 -13.59
C MET A 148 -6.90 -1.54 -13.69
N ALA A 149 -6.64 -0.24 -13.87
CA ALA A 149 -7.71 0.75 -14.01
C ALA A 149 -8.55 0.47 -15.26
N HIS A 150 -7.90 0.08 -16.37
CA HIS A 150 -8.57 -0.37 -17.59
C HIS A 150 -9.43 -1.61 -17.34
N ASP A 151 -8.89 -2.63 -16.67
CA ASP A 151 -9.62 -3.89 -16.39
C ASP A 151 -10.87 -3.70 -15.53
N PHE A 152 -10.82 -2.78 -14.55
CA PHE A 152 -11.94 -2.51 -13.65
C PHE A 152 -12.85 -1.38 -14.13
N TRP A 153 -12.54 -0.73 -15.25
CA TRP A 153 -13.33 0.36 -15.79
C TRP A 153 -14.72 -0.13 -16.22
N LYS A 154 -15.73 0.72 -16.01
CA LYS A 154 -17.11 0.47 -16.47
C LYS A 154 -17.67 1.74 -17.11
N PRO A 155 -18.51 1.65 -18.16
CA PRO A 155 -19.12 2.82 -18.80
C PRO A 155 -19.90 3.71 -17.83
N ILE A 156 -20.50 3.13 -16.79
CA ILE A 156 -21.23 3.88 -15.76
C ILE A 156 -20.33 4.88 -15.01
N TYR A 157 -19.01 4.70 -15.02
CA TYR A 157 -18.09 5.61 -14.35
C TYR A 157 -17.90 6.95 -15.08
N LYS A 158 -18.25 7.03 -16.37
CA LYS A 158 -18.13 8.27 -17.17
C LYS A 158 -18.90 9.46 -16.60
N LYS A 159 -19.95 9.21 -15.82
CA LYS A 159 -20.78 10.27 -15.21
C LYS A 159 -20.16 10.91 -13.96
N TYR A 160 -19.11 10.32 -13.39
CA TYR A 160 -18.47 10.84 -12.18
C TYR A 160 -17.28 11.72 -12.57
N LYS A 161 -17.32 12.98 -12.14
CA LYS A 161 -16.26 13.96 -12.41
C LYS A 161 -15.05 13.81 -11.47
N TYR A 162 -15.29 13.36 -10.24
CA TYR A 162 -14.28 13.30 -9.19
C TYR A 162 -14.11 11.86 -8.70
N ILE A 163 -12.88 11.45 -8.40
CA ILE A 163 -12.56 10.14 -7.82
C ILE A 163 -13.35 9.92 -6.53
N SER A 164 -13.47 10.95 -5.68
CA SER A 164 -14.25 10.93 -4.45
C SER A 164 -15.71 10.54 -4.67
N SER A 165 -16.28 10.87 -5.83
CA SER A 165 -17.67 10.59 -6.21
C SER A 165 -17.89 9.19 -6.78
N LEU A 166 -16.83 8.47 -7.16
CA LEU A 166 -16.95 7.10 -7.67
C LEU A 166 -17.57 6.17 -6.60
N PRO A 167 -18.33 5.14 -7.01
CA PRO A 167 -18.79 4.11 -6.09
C PRO A 167 -17.59 3.34 -5.51
N SER A 168 -17.74 2.83 -4.28
CA SER A 168 -16.69 2.00 -3.66
C SER A 168 -16.47 0.74 -4.49
N GLY A 169 -15.22 0.47 -4.85
CA GLY A 169 -14.85 -0.68 -5.65
C GLY A 169 -13.37 -0.64 -6.03
N PRO A 170 -12.85 -1.70 -6.66
CA PRO A 170 -11.46 -1.76 -7.11
C PRO A 170 -11.07 -0.56 -7.98
N TYR A 171 -11.90 -0.18 -8.96
CA TYR A 171 -11.63 0.96 -9.84
C TYR A 171 -11.37 2.25 -9.06
N LYS A 172 -12.21 2.60 -8.08
CA LYS A 172 -12.00 3.78 -7.23
C LYS A 172 -10.70 3.68 -6.44
N SER A 173 -10.41 2.53 -5.84
CA SER A 173 -9.19 2.34 -5.05
C SER A 173 -7.92 2.47 -5.91
N ILE A 174 -7.93 1.95 -7.13
CA ILE A 174 -6.82 2.10 -8.09
C ILE A 174 -6.66 3.57 -8.49
N GLN A 175 -7.76 4.26 -8.81
CA GLN A 175 -7.75 5.68 -9.16
C GLN A 175 -7.21 6.56 -8.02
N MET A 176 -7.51 6.22 -6.76
CA MET A 176 -6.93 6.93 -5.61
C MET A 176 -5.41 6.84 -5.59
N VAL A 177 -4.83 5.66 -5.86
CA VAL A 177 -3.36 5.49 -5.90
C VAL A 177 -2.76 6.20 -7.12
N LEU A 178 -3.39 6.09 -8.30
CA LEU A 178 -2.94 6.81 -9.50
C LEU A 178 -2.92 8.32 -9.29
N SER A 179 -3.97 8.87 -8.67
CA SER A 179 -4.04 10.31 -8.40
C SER A 179 -2.90 10.77 -7.50
N GLU A 180 -2.59 10.02 -6.44
CA GLU A 180 -1.49 10.36 -5.54
C GLU A 180 -0.13 10.25 -6.24
N LEU A 181 0.07 9.18 -7.02
CA LEU A 181 1.29 9.00 -7.83
C LEU A 181 1.49 10.16 -8.82
N GLU A 182 0.43 10.59 -9.51
CA GLU A 182 0.47 11.72 -10.46
C GLU A 182 0.83 13.04 -9.76
N GLU A 183 0.25 13.28 -8.59
CA GLU A 183 0.51 14.47 -7.78
C GLU A 183 1.96 14.49 -7.27
N ASP A 184 2.42 13.39 -6.65
CA ASP A 184 3.74 13.30 -6.05
C ASP A 184 4.88 13.27 -7.10
N CYS A 185 4.66 12.65 -8.26
CA CYS A 185 5.67 12.63 -9.33
C CYS A 185 5.77 13.97 -10.07
N GLY A 186 4.68 14.74 -10.11
CA GLY A 186 4.60 16.02 -10.81
C GLY A 186 4.46 15.91 -12.33
N GLU A 187 3.95 16.97 -12.94
CA GLU A 187 3.53 16.98 -14.35
C GLU A 187 4.64 16.61 -15.34
N GLN A 188 5.88 17.08 -15.12
CA GLN A 188 6.98 16.83 -16.04
C GLN A 188 7.37 15.35 -16.10
N PHE A 189 7.36 14.67 -14.95
CA PHE A 189 7.62 13.23 -14.90
C PHE A 189 6.50 12.45 -15.59
N MET A 190 5.25 12.82 -15.31
CA MET A 190 4.09 12.19 -15.94
C MET A 190 4.10 12.35 -17.46
N ILE A 191 4.46 13.52 -18.00
CA ILE A 191 4.59 13.72 -19.46
C ILE A 191 5.62 12.76 -20.05
N LYS A 192 6.78 12.59 -19.41
CA LYS A 192 7.82 11.65 -19.86
C LYS A 192 7.33 10.21 -19.85
N LEU A 193 6.61 9.80 -18.80
CA LEU A 193 6.00 8.47 -18.73
C LEU A 193 5.00 8.25 -19.88
N HIS A 194 4.07 9.18 -20.09
CA HIS A 194 3.08 9.07 -21.15
C HIS A 194 3.73 8.99 -22.54
N GLN A 195 4.79 9.78 -22.79
CA GLN A 195 5.56 9.70 -24.04
C GLN A 195 6.28 8.37 -24.19
N LYS A 196 6.91 7.87 -23.12
CA LYS A 196 7.63 6.58 -23.12
C LYS A 196 6.71 5.40 -23.45
N PHE A 197 5.47 5.43 -22.98
CA PHE A 197 4.50 4.34 -23.15
C PHE A 197 3.44 4.60 -24.23
N GLY A 198 3.55 5.70 -24.99
CA GLY A 198 2.62 6.02 -26.08
C GLY A 198 1.18 6.29 -25.62
N MET A 199 0.98 6.68 -24.36
CA MET A 199 -0.33 6.98 -23.78
C MET A 199 -0.75 8.40 -24.14
N LYS A 200 -1.93 8.55 -24.76
CA LYS A 200 -2.53 9.88 -25.01
C LYS A 200 -3.21 10.37 -23.72
N LYS A 201 -2.91 11.61 -23.31
CA LYS A 201 -3.73 12.33 -22.31
C LYS A 201 -5.16 12.50 -22.81
#